data_AF-A0A453BSW7-F1
#
_entry.id   AF-A0A453BSW7-F1
#
_cell.length_a   1.000
_cell.length_b   1.000
_cell.length_c   1.000
_cell.angle_alpha   90.00
_cell.angle_beta   90.00
_cell.angle_gamma   90.00
#
_symmetry.space_group_name_H-M   'P 1'
#
loop_
_entity.id
_entity.type
_entity.pdbx_description
1 polymer ?
#
loop_
_entity_poly.entity_id
_entity_poly.type
_entity_poly.pdbx_seq_one_letter_code
_entity_poly.pdbx_strand_id
1 'polypeptide(L)'
;MPVHSTMKGLVADSQLLSSVEQYILLNGGKFPYEIAGSVMLTLLVHLYAFVRGISFGCTIQHSPEAERTLFHVMACKEWDLLFIRVHPIALKWLFQKVELLEPLSFQMLNFCRTFCEDRTVVLLNSSQLVDIKMVAELVFSGETSLSSLLVSLLNQIIKDGTEDEVFSVVNVIAEILVISPCSSSHFTSSGVIDAVGSIYCSPYSSRIKTVCSLLIFNILYSASAMTVYWEDEWLALTMKLLEYFNSSLDYTSSDQEQKILIGIFCLILHHSASKVLIEPAKAIILNKPLVSLTDGIIQEACAKGPSLLQYNQETDFGGFMILILQLVFFSLRSLHAILDPSIDWQEFLQHSDNTQFFSVVGIPCHDLCRLMHFGPYPVKLIASQCLLELLTRISDQRSYLNAELRCSAQYMKSIIAVIEGLVLSQDSRVAENCGSCLSMILGWEKFGSQENMVGRESKWSRLIMEEFAVALTAPGLTSKSFSNQQKIASNIAVSLLKLSQVPEWLTSLFDSSLISGVVGNLSARNVTADIVKLFSELMTKKYLTQEHVVSLHNLFQVCRRQVYEGSCSKSELSEQKAEETVAMSPDEVCALLFGIVLNQRTASCTLQMEQQNLLREIDLFFQESSQGE
;
A
#
# COMPACT_ATOMS: atom_id res chain seq x y z
N MET A 1 20.23 -29.11 37.99
CA MET A 1 20.29 -28.08 39.04
C MET A 1 19.64 -26.71 38.70
N PRO A 2 18.68 -26.54 37.76
CA PRO A 2 17.96 -25.27 37.60
C PRO A 2 16.63 -25.20 38.37
N VAL A 3 16.16 -26.29 39.01
CA VAL A 3 14.84 -26.35 39.68
C VAL A 3 14.83 -25.65 41.04
N HIS A 4 15.97 -25.58 41.73
CA HIS A 4 16.05 -25.07 43.10
C HIS A 4 16.14 -23.53 43.20
N SER A 5 16.63 -22.85 42.15
CA SER A 5 16.65 -21.38 42.07
C SER A 5 15.25 -20.82 41.81
N THR A 6 14.49 -21.46 40.91
CA THR A 6 13.12 -21.05 40.57
C THR A 6 12.16 -21.25 41.74
N MET A 7 12.31 -22.35 42.49
CA MET A 7 11.48 -22.66 43.65
C MET A 7 11.72 -21.73 44.84
N LYS A 8 12.96 -21.23 45.03
CA LYS A 8 13.27 -20.23 46.07
C LYS A 8 12.72 -18.84 45.74
N GLY A 9 12.71 -18.46 44.46
CA GLY A 9 12.06 -17.23 43.99
C GLY A 9 10.55 -17.23 44.28
N LEU A 10 9.86 -18.31 43.88
CA LEU A 10 8.42 -18.50 44.11
C LEU A 10 8.01 -18.43 45.60
N VAL A 11 8.82 -18.96 46.51
CA VAL A 11 8.54 -18.88 47.96
C VAL A 11 8.70 -17.45 48.49
N ALA A 12 9.74 -16.73 48.05
CA ALA A 12 9.94 -15.34 48.43
C ALA A 12 8.80 -14.43 47.90
N ASP A 13 8.36 -14.67 46.66
CA ASP A 13 7.26 -13.92 46.05
C ASP A 13 5.92 -14.19 46.74
N SER A 14 5.67 -15.42 47.22
CA SER A 14 4.46 -15.75 48.00
C SER A 14 4.43 -15.10 49.39
N GLN A 15 5.59 -14.96 50.05
CA GLN A 15 5.71 -14.27 51.33
C GLN A 15 5.55 -12.75 51.18
N LEU A 16 6.06 -12.20 50.08
CA LEU A 16 5.87 -10.80 49.74
C LEU A 16 4.39 -10.51 49.46
N LEU A 17 3.71 -11.34 48.67
CA LEU A 17 2.29 -11.18 48.36
C LEU A 17 1.43 -11.17 49.63
N SER A 18 1.60 -12.17 50.50
CA SER A 18 0.84 -12.28 51.75
C SER A 18 1.08 -11.09 52.69
N SER A 19 2.30 -10.55 52.73
CA SER A 19 2.61 -9.35 53.52
C SER A 19 1.91 -8.10 52.97
N VAL A 20 1.89 -7.94 51.63
CA VAL A 20 1.18 -6.84 50.95
C VAL A 20 -0.33 -6.96 51.15
N GLU A 21 -0.89 -8.17 51.06
CA GLU A 21 -2.31 -8.43 51.28
C GLU A 21 -2.74 -8.11 52.72
N GLN A 22 -1.94 -8.51 53.72
CA GLN A 22 -2.18 -8.13 55.11
C GLN A 22 -2.14 -6.61 55.30
N TYR A 23 -1.20 -5.92 54.66
CA TYR A 23 -1.12 -4.47 54.70
C TYR A 23 -2.38 -3.81 54.12
N ILE A 24 -2.86 -4.29 52.97
CA ILE A 24 -4.10 -3.80 52.33
C ILE A 24 -5.30 -4.00 53.26
N LEU A 25 -5.46 -5.21 53.83
CA LEU A 25 -6.60 -5.53 54.70
C LEU A 25 -6.61 -4.69 55.99
N LEU A 26 -5.44 -4.41 56.57
CA LEU A 26 -5.33 -3.61 57.80
C LEU A 26 -5.53 -2.10 57.57
N ASN A 27 -5.22 -1.60 56.37
CA ASN A 27 -5.17 -0.17 56.08
C ASN A 27 -6.18 0.31 55.02
N GLY A 28 -6.95 -0.58 54.39
CA GLY A 28 -7.87 -0.25 53.30
C GLY A 28 -8.86 0.88 53.60
N GLY A 29 -9.31 1.00 54.85
CA GLY A 29 -10.19 2.10 55.29
C GLY A 29 -9.48 3.35 55.83
N LYS A 30 -8.15 3.35 55.92
CA LYS A 30 -7.35 4.34 56.66
C LYS A 30 -6.39 5.16 55.79
N PHE A 31 -6.43 5.01 54.46
CA PHE A 31 -5.61 5.83 53.58
C PHE A 31 -5.99 7.33 53.72
N PRO A 32 -5.05 8.18 54.20
CA PRO A 32 -5.31 9.61 54.35
C PRO A 32 -5.51 10.26 52.98
N TYR A 33 -6.35 11.29 52.90
CA TYR A 33 -6.57 12.10 51.68
C TYR A 33 -5.40 13.04 51.36
N GLU A 34 -4.31 12.96 52.12
CA GLU A 34 -3.14 13.82 51.96
C GLU A 34 -2.20 13.30 50.86
N ILE A 35 -1.34 14.17 50.32
CA ILE A 35 -0.36 13.85 49.26
C ILE A 35 0.46 12.59 49.62
N ALA A 36 0.87 12.44 50.89
CA ALA A 36 1.59 11.26 51.36
C ALA A 36 0.76 9.96 51.26
N GLY A 37 -0.56 10.04 51.42
CA GLY A 37 -1.50 8.93 51.25
C GLY A 37 -1.65 8.50 49.79
N SER A 38 -1.68 9.46 48.85
CA SER A 38 -1.73 9.18 47.40
C SER A 38 -0.46 8.50 46.89
N VAL A 39 0.71 8.95 47.35
CA VAL A 39 2.02 8.34 47.03
C VAL A 39 2.10 6.91 47.57
N MET A 40 1.67 6.70 48.82
CA MET A 40 1.70 5.40 49.46
C MET A 40 0.75 4.41 48.78
N LEU A 41 -0.44 4.87 48.40
CA LEU A 41 -1.40 4.07 47.63
C LEU A 41 -0.83 3.69 46.26
N THR A 42 -0.19 4.64 45.57
CA THR A 42 0.44 4.40 44.27
C THR A 42 1.55 3.34 44.35
N LEU A 43 2.44 3.42 45.34
CA LEU A 43 3.49 2.41 45.56
C LEU A 43 2.89 1.03 45.85
N LEU A 44 1.82 0.98 46.64
CA LEU A 44 1.14 -0.25 47.00
C LEU A 44 0.46 -0.92 45.80
N VAL A 45 -0.22 -0.14 44.96
CA VAL A 45 -0.84 -0.62 43.72
C VAL A 45 0.20 -1.23 42.79
N HIS A 46 1.32 -0.52 42.56
CA HIS A 46 2.39 -1.01 41.69
C HIS A 46 3.05 -2.28 42.21
N LEU A 47 3.34 -2.33 43.52
CA LEU A 47 3.94 -3.51 44.14
C LEU A 47 3.00 -4.72 44.09
N TYR A 48 1.72 -4.52 44.43
CA TYR A 48 0.72 -5.58 44.37
C TYR A 48 0.54 -6.10 42.95
N ALA A 49 0.37 -5.21 41.97
CA ALA A 49 0.23 -5.55 40.57
C ALA A 49 1.46 -6.27 40.01
N PHE A 50 2.67 -5.86 40.39
CA PHE A 50 3.91 -6.51 39.96
C PHE A 50 4.01 -7.95 40.46
N VAL A 51 3.80 -8.17 41.77
CA VAL A 51 3.87 -9.51 42.37
C VAL A 51 2.77 -10.41 41.80
N ARG A 52 1.57 -9.87 41.57
CA ARG A 52 0.47 -10.61 40.94
C ARG A 52 0.70 -10.89 39.46
N GLY A 53 1.35 -9.99 38.74
CA GLY A 53 1.72 -10.18 37.34
C GLY A 53 2.80 -11.25 37.14
N ILE A 54 3.81 -11.33 38.03
CA ILE A 54 4.81 -12.42 38.00
C ILE A 54 4.15 -13.77 38.30
N SER A 55 3.18 -13.75 39.21
CA SER A 55 2.44 -14.94 39.63
C SER A 55 1.40 -15.42 38.61
N PHE A 56 1.15 -14.64 37.55
CA PHE A 56 0.13 -14.92 36.54
C PHE A 56 0.55 -16.13 35.70
N GLY A 57 0.03 -17.31 36.05
CA GLY A 57 0.40 -18.62 35.47
C GLY A 57 0.96 -19.62 36.49
N CYS A 58 1.25 -19.20 37.72
CA CYS A 58 1.64 -20.05 38.84
C CYS A 58 0.49 -20.20 39.85
N THR A 59 0.39 -21.35 40.53
CA THR A 59 -0.65 -21.64 41.55
C THR A 59 -0.39 -20.92 42.89
N ILE A 60 0.00 -19.64 42.85
CA ILE A 60 0.17 -18.83 44.05
C ILE A 60 -1.21 -18.42 44.55
N GLN A 61 -1.58 -18.88 45.74
CA GLN A 61 -2.83 -18.49 46.40
C GLN A 61 -2.75 -17.00 46.77
N HIS A 62 -3.82 -16.25 46.46
CA HIS A 62 -3.98 -14.83 46.77
C HIS A 62 -5.28 -14.61 47.54
N SER A 63 -5.37 -13.53 48.30
CA SER A 63 -6.58 -13.15 49.03
C SER A 63 -7.54 -12.35 48.15
N PRO A 64 -8.74 -12.88 47.83
CA PRO A 64 -9.74 -12.13 47.08
C PRO A 64 -10.29 -10.94 47.88
N GLU A 65 -10.30 -11.01 49.21
CA GLU A 65 -10.70 -9.89 50.08
C GLU A 65 -9.72 -8.73 50.01
N ALA A 66 -8.41 -9.02 49.98
CA ALA A 66 -7.39 -7.99 49.81
C ALA A 66 -7.49 -7.34 48.42
N GLU A 67 -7.69 -8.13 47.36
CA GLU A 67 -7.88 -7.62 46.00
C GLU A 67 -9.10 -6.69 45.90
N ARG A 68 -10.26 -7.12 46.43
CA ARG A 68 -11.47 -6.27 46.46
C ARG A 68 -11.28 -4.99 47.26
N THR A 69 -10.59 -5.08 48.40
CA THR A 69 -10.28 -3.90 49.22
C THR A 69 -9.41 -2.92 48.45
N LEU A 70 -8.34 -3.40 47.79
CA LEU A 70 -7.46 -2.56 46.97
C LEU A 70 -8.23 -1.88 45.83
N PHE A 71 -9.06 -2.63 45.10
CA PHE A 71 -9.85 -2.09 43.98
C PHE A 71 -10.83 -1.01 44.45
N HIS A 72 -11.47 -1.23 45.60
CA HIS A 72 -12.33 -0.22 46.20
C HIS A 72 -11.56 1.06 46.58
N VAL A 73 -10.37 0.93 47.17
CA VAL A 73 -9.53 2.10 47.48
C VAL A 73 -9.11 2.83 46.22
N MET A 74 -8.72 2.12 45.16
CA MET A 74 -8.35 2.71 43.87
C MET A 74 -9.50 3.47 43.20
N ALA A 75 -10.75 3.03 43.40
CA ALA A 75 -11.93 3.70 42.86
C ALA A 75 -12.35 4.93 43.69
N CYS A 76 -12.05 4.97 44.99
CA CYS A 76 -12.55 6.00 45.91
C CYS A 76 -11.51 7.02 46.37
N LYS A 77 -10.22 6.83 46.07
CA LYS A 77 -9.11 7.68 46.53
C LYS A 77 -8.25 8.13 45.35
N GLU A 78 -7.62 9.29 45.51
CA GLU A 78 -6.66 9.81 44.53
C GLU A 78 -5.36 9.00 44.54
N TRP A 79 -4.98 8.51 43.37
CA TRP A 79 -3.70 7.88 43.08
C TRP A 79 -3.23 8.29 41.69
N ASP A 80 -1.95 8.13 41.38
CA ASP A 80 -1.38 8.58 40.11
C ASP A 80 -0.46 7.49 39.54
N LEU A 81 -0.88 6.91 38.41
CA LEU A 81 -0.13 5.89 37.70
C LEU A 81 1.25 6.39 37.23
N LEU A 82 1.38 7.69 36.96
CA LEU A 82 2.59 8.30 36.39
C LEU A 82 3.59 8.73 37.45
N PHE A 83 3.26 8.64 38.74
CA PHE A 83 4.07 9.20 39.82
C PHE A 83 5.40 8.45 40.06
N ILE A 84 5.49 7.16 39.72
CA ILE A 84 6.73 6.37 39.82
C ILE A 84 7.00 5.57 38.55
N ARG A 85 8.26 5.16 38.32
CA ARG A 85 8.59 4.21 37.25
C ARG A 85 7.86 2.90 37.49
N VAL A 86 7.07 2.47 36.51
CA VAL A 86 6.28 1.24 36.60
C VAL A 86 6.92 0.14 35.77
N HIS A 87 6.89 -1.08 36.29
CA HIS A 87 7.36 -2.25 35.56
C HIS A 87 6.27 -2.73 34.57
N PRO A 88 6.60 -3.10 33.31
CA PRO A 88 5.62 -3.53 32.31
C PRO A 88 4.68 -4.66 32.77
N ILE A 89 5.22 -5.62 33.54
CA ILE A 89 4.45 -6.73 34.14
C ILE A 89 3.30 -6.23 35.03
N ALA A 90 3.54 -5.16 35.81
CA ALA A 90 2.52 -4.59 36.70
C ALA A 90 1.41 -3.93 35.89
N LEU A 91 1.77 -3.14 34.86
CA LEU A 91 0.80 -2.53 33.95
C LEU A 91 -0.02 -3.58 33.21
N LYS A 92 0.63 -4.62 32.66
CA LYS A 92 -0.05 -5.72 31.99
C LYS A 92 -1.12 -6.34 32.89
N TRP A 93 -0.80 -6.62 34.15
CA TRP A 93 -1.76 -7.17 35.11
C TRP A 93 -2.92 -6.20 35.41
N LEU A 94 -2.63 -4.91 35.62
CA LEU A 94 -3.66 -3.90 35.89
C LEU A 94 -4.67 -3.81 34.73
N PHE A 95 -4.18 -3.71 33.49
CA PHE A 95 -5.03 -3.62 32.30
C PHE A 95 -5.67 -4.95 31.86
N GLN A 96 -5.44 -6.04 32.60
CA GLN A 96 -6.18 -7.31 32.43
C GLN A 96 -7.44 -7.39 33.30
N LYS A 97 -7.60 -6.48 34.27
CA LYS A 97 -8.69 -6.55 35.26
C LYS A 97 -9.86 -5.64 34.87
N VAL A 98 -11.01 -6.26 34.62
CA VAL A 98 -12.24 -5.56 34.21
C VAL A 98 -12.75 -4.64 35.32
N GLU A 99 -12.60 -5.03 36.58
CA GLU A 99 -13.02 -4.25 37.75
C GLU A 99 -12.24 -2.94 37.93
N LEU A 100 -11.10 -2.80 37.26
CA LEU A 100 -10.23 -1.62 37.33
C LEU A 100 -10.41 -0.67 36.14
N LEU A 101 -11.26 -0.97 35.17
CA LEU A 101 -11.38 -0.15 33.95
C LEU A 101 -11.77 1.30 34.24
N GLU A 102 -12.69 1.54 35.16
CA GLU A 102 -13.13 2.89 35.54
C GLU A 102 -12.01 3.71 36.22
N PRO A 103 -11.34 3.25 37.30
CA PRO A 103 -10.23 4.02 37.86
C PRO A 103 -9.05 4.15 36.89
N LEU A 104 -8.80 3.17 36.02
CA LEU A 104 -7.75 3.23 35.01
C LEU A 104 -8.07 4.20 33.88
N SER A 105 -9.34 4.44 33.53
CA SER A 105 -9.71 5.39 32.48
C SER A 105 -9.27 6.82 32.85
N PHE A 106 -9.44 7.21 34.12
CA PHE A 106 -8.98 8.50 34.63
C PHE A 106 -7.45 8.63 34.58
N GLN A 107 -6.72 7.58 34.96
CA GLN A 107 -5.26 7.55 34.86
C GLN A 107 -4.79 7.66 33.41
N MET A 108 -5.46 6.96 32.50
CA MET A 108 -5.14 7.03 31.08
C MET A 108 -5.43 8.40 30.49
N LEU A 109 -6.50 9.08 30.93
CA LEU A 109 -6.76 10.45 30.52
C LEU A 109 -5.64 11.40 30.97
N ASN A 110 -5.19 11.30 32.22
CA ASN A 110 -4.07 12.10 32.73
C ASN A 110 -2.76 11.82 31.97
N PHE A 111 -2.50 10.55 31.63
CA PHE A 111 -1.40 10.18 30.74
C PHE A 111 -1.50 10.87 29.38
N CYS A 112 -2.67 10.83 28.75
CA CYS A 112 -2.87 11.46 27.44
C CYS A 112 -2.61 12.97 27.46
N ARG A 113 -3.08 13.67 28.50
CA ARG A 113 -2.85 15.11 28.69
C ARG A 113 -1.34 15.39 28.84
N THR A 114 -0.69 14.69 29.77
CA THR A 114 0.75 14.86 30.06
C THR A 114 1.61 14.58 28.84
N PHE A 115 1.27 13.55 28.06
CA PHE A 115 1.95 13.22 26.81
C PHE A 115 1.96 14.37 25.79
N CYS A 116 0.83 15.08 25.68
CA CYS A 116 0.70 16.19 24.74
C CYS A 116 1.36 17.47 25.24
N GLU A 117 1.33 17.73 26.55
CA GLU A 117 2.02 18.87 27.18
C GLU A 117 3.53 18.75 27.03
N ASP A 118 4.11 17.57 27.30
CA ASP A 118 5.55 17.37 27.19
C ASP A 118 6.05 17.53 25.75
N ARG A 119 5.24 17.20 24.72
CA ARG A 119 5.57 17.45 23.30
C ARG A 119 5.80 18.93 22.98
N THR A 120 5.12 19.84 23.68
CA THR A 120 5.35 21.29 23.55
C THR A 120 6.58 21.78 24.34
N VAL A 121 7.12 20.96 25.25
CA VAL A 121 8.21 21.29 26.19
C VAL A 121 9.52 20.50 25.89
N VAL A 122 9.56 19.64 24.84
CA VAL A 122 10.69 18.74 24.46
C VAL A 122 12.04 19.43 24.15
N LEU A 123 12.19 20.75 24.31
CA LEU A 123 13.53 21.32 24.39
C LEU A 123 14.25 21.07 25.74
N LEU A 124 13.56 20.62 26.81
CA LEU A 124 14.20 20.44 28.12
C LEU A 124 13.63 19.22 28.90
N ASN A 125 14.38 18.11 28.89
CA ASN A 125 14.33 16.96 29.82
C ASN A 125 13.02 16.13 29.92
N SER A 126 12.95 15.01 29.20
CA SER A 126 11.85 14.03 29.32
C SER A 126 11.92 13.23 30.63
N SER A 127 11.06 13.56 31.60
CA SER A 127 10.90 12.83 32.86
C SER A 127 9.65 11.94 32.93
N GLN A 128 9.00 11.60 31.81
CA GLN A 128 7.84 10.69 31.82
C GLN A 128 8.26 9.31 32.36
N LEU A 129 7.60 8.86 33.42
CA LEU A 129 7.92 7.63 34.13
C LEU A 129 7.23 6.40 33.51
N VAL A 130 6.16 6.61 32.74
CA VAL A 130 5.54 5.64 31.84
C VAL A 130 5.82 6.08 30.40
N ASP A 131 6.54 5.26 29.64
CA ASP A 131 6.93 5.53 28.25
C ASP A 131 5.80 5.11 27.30
N ILE A 132 5.47 5.94 26.31
CA ILE A 132 4.52 5.62 25.23
C ILE A 132 4.91 4.32 24.50
N LYS A 133 6.20 3.99 24.42
CA LYS A 133 6.67 2.71 23.88
C LYS A 133 6.17 1.51 24.69
N MET A 134 6.17 1.62 26.01
CA MET A 134 5.65 0.58 26.90
C MET A 134 4.14 0.40 26.71
N VAL A 135 3.40 1.51 26.55
CA VAL A 135 1.96 1.48 26.24
C VAL A 135 1.71 0.79 24.90
N ALA A 136 2.49 1.13 23.87
CA ALA A 136 2.38 0.52 22.55
C ALA A 136 2.68 -0.98 22.56
N GLU A 137 3.69 -1.44 23.30
CA GLU A 137 3.99 -2.86 23.48
C GLU A 137 2.84 -3.61 24.17
N LEU A 138 2.19 -3.00 25.17
CA LEU A 138 1.06 -3.59 25.87
C LEU A 138 -0.18 -3.73 24.97
N VAL A 139 -0.45 -2.73 24.12
CA VAL A 139 -1.51 -2.82 23.10
C VAL A 139 -1.18 -3.91 22.09
N PHE A 140 0.05 -3.93 21.57
CA PHE A 140 0.51 -4.91 20.59
C PHE A 140 0.41 -6.36 21.11
N SER A 141 0.62 -6.57 22.42
CA SER A 141 0.50 -7.91 23.01
C SER A 141 -0.90 -8.51 22.88
N GLY A 142 -1.94 -7.68 22.69
CA GLY A 142 -3.34 -8.11 22.58
C GLY A 142 -3.94 -8.74 23.85
N GLU A 143 -3.14 -8.94 24.90
CA GLU A 143 -3.53 -9.60 26.15
C GLU A 143 -4.13 -8.63 27.17
N THR A 144 -4.21 -7.33 26.85
CA THR A 144 -4.72 -6.28 27.74
C THR A 144 -5.98 -5.65 27.16
N SER A 145 -6.82 -5.10 28.04
CA SER A 145 -8.01 -4.34 27.65
C SER A 145 -7.69 -2.89 27.22
N LEU A 146 -6.41 -2.55 27.06
CA LEU A 146 -5.94 -1.16 26.92
C LEU A 146 -6.49 -0.48 25.65
N SER A 147 -6.58 -1.18 24.51
CA SER A 147 -7.20 -0.65 23.30
C SER A 147 -8.68 -0.33 23.52
N SER A 148 -9.42 -1.25 24.15
CA SER A 148 -10.84 -1.07 24.47
C SER A 148 -11.08 0.04 25.48
N LEU A 149 -10.18 0.20 26.45
CA LEU A 149 -10.22 1.28 27.45
C LEU A 149 -10.00 2.64 26.78
N LEU A 150 -8.99 2.77 25.93
CA LEU A 150 -8.71 4.02 25.20
C LEU A 150 -9.85 4.41 24.26
N VAL A 151 -10.47 3.46 23.55
CA VAL A 151 -11.62 3.74 22.69
C VAL A 151 -12.86 4.09 23.51
N SER A 152 -13.12 3.38 24.62
CA SER A 152 -14.21 3.71 25.53
C SER A 152 -14.05 5.11 26.14
N LEU A 153 -12.82 5.46 26.54
CA LEU A 153 -12.46 6.78 27.05
C LEU A 153 -12.71 7.86 25.99
N LEU A 154 -12.27 7.62 24.75
CA LEU A 154 -12.52 8.53 23.63
C LEU A 154 -14.02 8.77 23.43
N ASN A 155 -14.83 7.71 23.41
CA ASN A 155 -16.29 7.82 23.27
C ASN A 155 -16.96 8.59 24.41
N GLN A 156 -16.45 8.49 25.63
CA GLN A 156 -16.94 9.25 26.78
C GLN A 156 -16.60 10.74 26.65
N ILE A 157 -15.35 11.06 26.30
CA ILE A 157 -14.87 12.45 26.20
C ILE A 157 -15.49 13.16 24.98
N ILE A 158 -15.77 12.46 23.88
CA ILE A 158 -16.50 13.04 22.74
C ILE A 158 -17.88 13.57 23.16
N LYS A 159 -18.52 12.95 24.16
CA LYS A 159 -19.85 13.36 24.67
C LYS A 159 -19.78 14.47 25.70
N ASP A 160 -18.89 14.31 26.69
CA ASP A 160 -18.93 15.11 27.93
C ASP A 160 -17.65 15.93 28.19
N GLY A 161 -16.62 15.79 27.35
CA GLY A 161 -15.30 16.38 27.55
C GLY A 161 -15.01 17.64 26.73
N THR A 162 -13.78 18.12 26.85
CA THR A 162 -13.24 19.27 26.12
C THR A 162 -12.51 18.84 24.84
N GLU A 163 -12.42 19.75 23.86
CA GLU A 163 -11.69 19.53 22.62
C GLU A 163 -10.20 19.16 22.86
N ASP A 164 -9.53 19.78 23.82
CA ASP A 164 -8.13 19.43 24.14
C ASP A 164 -7.98 18.01 24.72
N GLU A 165 -8.98 17.51 25.46
CA GLU A 165 -9.00 16.13 25.95
C GLU A 165 -9.21 15.13 24.82
N VAL A 166 -10.15 15.41 23.90
CA VAL A 166 -10.35 14.58 22.69
C VAL A 166 -9.07 14.52 21.88
N PHE A 167 -8.45 15.68 21.63
CA PHE A 167 -7.18 15.78 20.91
C PHE A 167 -6.09 14.93 21.57
N SER A 168 -5.96 15.02 22.90
CA SER A 168 -4.94 14.29 23.65
C SER A 168 -5.06 12.78 23.53
N VAL A 169 -6.29 12.25 23.63
CA VAL A 169 -6.54 10.81 23.51
C VAL A 169 -6.31 10.32 22.09
N VAL A 170 -6.81 11.03 21.08
CA VAL A 170 -6.61 10.67 19.67
C VAL A 170 -5.11 10.67 19.31
N ASN A 171 -4.36 11.65 19.80
CA ASN A 171 -2.91 11.76 19.54
C ASN A 171 -2.12 10.60 20.18
N VAL A 172 -2.49 10.14 21.37
CA VAL A 172 -1.89 8.94 21.99
C VAL A 172 -2.19 7.69 21.17
N ILE A 173 -3.42 7.51 20.70
CA ILE A 173 -3.79 6.36 19.85
C ILE A 173 -2.98 6.41 18.53
N ALA A 174 -2.88 7.58 17.92
CA ALA A 174 -2.08 7.77 16.71
C ALA A 174 -0.61 7.42 16.95
N GLU A 175 -0.01 7.90 18.05
CA GLU A 175 1.38 7.59 18.38
C GLU A 175 1.63 6.10 18.63
N ILE A 176 0.69 5.42 19.28
CA ILE A 176 0.78 3.96 19.48
C ILE A 176 0.88 3.24 18.12
N LEU A 177 0.10 3.67 17.12
CA LEU A 177 0.17 3.08 15.77
C LEU A 177 1.44 3.43 15.02
N VAL A 178 2.04 4.60 15.29
CA VAL A 178 3.34 4.98 14.72
C VAL A 178 4.45 4.06 15.26
N ILE A 179 4.39 3.71 16.55
CA ILE A 179 5.35 2.82 17.20
C ILE A 179 5.09 1.35 16.84
N SER A 180 3.81 0.95 16.75
CA SER A 180 3.38 -0.43 16.53
C SER A 180 2.16 -0.47 15.58
N PRO A 181 2.39 -0.43 14.25
CA PRO A 181 1.31 -0.36 13.26
C PRO A 181 0.41 -1.60 13.28
N CYS A 182 0.97 -2.77 13.57
CA CYS A 182 0.24 -4.03 13.75
C CYS A 182 -0.87 -3.97 14.82
N SER A 183 -0.81 -3.00 15.75
CA SER A 183 -1.83 -2.78 16.78
C SER A 183 -3.16 -2.23 16.24
N SER A 184 -3.22 -1.84 14.95
CA SER A 184 -4.44 -1.34 14.30
C SER A 184 -5.63 -2.30 14.44
N SER A 185 -5.37 -3.61 14.38
CA SER A 185 -6.38 -4.66 14.58
C SER A 185 -7.08 -4.63 15.95
N HIS A 186 -6.35 -4.27 16.99
CA HIS A 186 -6.89 -4.17 18.35
C HIS A 186 -7.76 -2.93 18.52
N PHE A 187 -7.41 -1.81 17.87
CA PHE A 187 -8.23 -0.61 17.90
C PHE A 187 -9.48 -0.73 17.03
N THR A 188 -9.39 -1.34 15.85
CA THR A 188 -10.56 -1.59 15.00
C THR A 188 -11.56 -2.52 15.68
N SER A 189 -11.11 -3.64 16.26
CA SER A 189 -12.00 -4.52 17.05
C SER A 189 -12.58 -3.87 18.30
N SER A 190 -11.96 -2.80 18.80
CA SER A 190 -12.47 -2.01 19.93
C SER A 190 -13.46 -0.92 19.52
N GLY A 191 -13.75 -0.74 18.22
CA GLY A 191 -14.71 0.26 17.73
C GLY A 191 -14.13 1.66 17.53
N VAL A 192 -12.82 1.80 17.29
CA VAL A 192 -12.18 3.12 17.06
C VAL A 192 -12.75 3.86 15.84
N ILE A 193 -13.24 3.12 14.84
CA ILE A 193 -13.76 3.66 13.58
C ILE A 193 -15.02 4.48 13.83
N ASP A 194 -15.96 3.96 14.62
CA ASP A 194 -17.19 4.68 14.99
C ASP A 194 -16.90 5.90 15.88
N ALA A 195 -15.97 5.76 16.84
CA ALA A 195 -15.55 6.84 17.72
C ALA A 195 -14.98 8.02 16.92
N VAL A 196 -14.03 7.76 16.01
CA VAL A 196 -13.45 8.80 15.15
C VAL A 196 -14.48 9.33 14.16
N GLY A 197 -15.38 8.50 13.63
CA GLY A 197 -16.47 8.94 12.78
C GLY A 197 -17.41 9.93 13.46
N SER A 198 -17.59 9.85 14.78
CA SER A 198 -18.42 10.79 15.55
C SER A 198 -17.81 12.20 15.67
N ILE A 199 -16.48 12.31 15.55
CA ILE A 199 -15.77 13.60 15.56
C ILE A 199 -16.11 14.42 14.32
N TYR A 200 -16.26 13.80 13.15
CA TYR A 200 -16.62 14.50 11.91
C TYR A 200 -18.06 15.05 11.92
N CYS A 201 -18.94 14.51 12.76
CA CYS A 201 -20.30 15.02 12.96
C CYS A 201 -20.37 16.20 13.96
N SER A 202 -19.26 16.52 14.62
CA SER A 202 -19.21 17.52 15.69
C SER A 202 -18.44 18.77 15.23
N PRO A 203 -18.70 19.95 15.83
CA PRO A 203 -18.07 21.22 15.43
C PRO A 203 -16.63 21.37 15.97
N TYR A 204 -15.82 20.31 15.88
CA TYR A 204 -14.41 20.32 16.28
C TYR A 204 -13.54 21.06 15.26
N SER A 205 -12.41 21.60 15.74
CA SER A 205 -11.44 22.29 14.90
C SER A 205 -10.77 21.37 13.86
N SER A 206 -10.19 21.98 12.82
CA SER A 206 -9.39 21.27 11.82
C SER A 206 -8.17 20.55 12.42
N ARG A 207 -7.69 20.99 13.60
CA ARG A 207 -6.58 20.37 14.32
C ARG A 207 -6.91 18.92 14.70
N ILE A 208 -8.06 18.69 15.34
CA ILE A 208 -8.48 17.33 15.71
C ILE A 208 -8.71 16.50 14.46
N LYS A 209 -9.46 17.05 13.49
CA LYS A 209 -9.84 16.30 12.30
C LYS A 209 -8.64 15.89 11.44
N THR A 210 -7.58 16.69 11.40
CA THR A 210 -6.29 16.33 10.77
C THR A 210 -5.65 15.11 11.46
N VAL A 211 -5.54 15.11 12.79
CA VAL A 211 -4.97 13.97 13.53
C VAL A 211 -5.86 12.73 13.38
N CYS A 212 -7.18 12.90 13.40
CA CYS A 212 -8.14 11.84 13.12
C CYS A 212 -7.97 11.28 11.69
N SER A 213 -7.77 12.13 10.70
CA SER A 213 -7.52 11.74 9.31
C SER A 213 -6.24 10.91 9.21
N LEU A 214 -5.14 11.36 9.83
CA LEU A 214 -3.89 10.59 9.88
C LEU A 214 -4.07 9.25 10.60
N LEU A 215 -4.79 9.23 11.71
CA LEU A 215 -5.11 8.00 12.42
C LEU A 215 -5.87 7.01 11.52
N ILE A 216 -6.91 7.46 10.82
CA ILE A 216 -7.67 6.62 9.88
C ILE A 216 -6.76 6.11 8.77
N PHE A 217 -5.95 6.99 8.18
CA PHE A 217 -5.01 6.62 7.13
C PHE A 217 -4.05 5.53 7.60
N ASN A 218 -3.46 5.69 8.78
CA ASN A 218 -2.50 4.75 9.35
C ASN A 218 -3.13 3.41 9.73
N ILE A 219 -4.38 3.41 10.21
CA ILE A 219 -5.16 2.18 10.40
C ILE A 219 -5.33 1.45 9.06
N LEU A 220 -5.77 2.14 8.01
CA LEU A 220 -5.97 1.54 6.68
C LEU A 220 -4.66 1.10 6.03
N TYR A 221 -3.56 1.81 6.25
CA TYR A 221 -2.25 1.50 5.68
C TYR A 221 -1.64 0.24 6.31
N SER A 222 -1.78 0.10 7.64
CA SER A 222 -1.33 -1.07 8.40
C SER A 222 -2.35 -2.22 8.44
N ALA A 223 -3.50 -2.04 7.78
CA ALA A 223 -4.60 -2.98 7.84
C ALA A 223 -4.26 -4.32 7.15
N SER A 224 -4.37 -5.42 7.89
CA SER A 224 -4.47 -6.76 7.30
C SER A 224 -5.91 -7.06 6.87
N ALA A 225 -6.12 -8.05 6.02
CA ALA A 225 -7.46 -8.44 5.58
C ALA A 225 -8.46 -8.72 6.73
N MET A 226 -7.97 -9.13 7.91
CA MET A 226 -8.77 -9.31 9.13
C MET A 226 -9.26 -8.00 9.75
N THR A 227 -8.50 -6.91 9.63
CA THR A 227 -8.81 -5.61 10.27
C THR A 227 -9.92 -4.83 9.57
N VAL A 228 -10.26 -5.23 8.34
CA VAL A 228 -11.17 -4.50 7.44
C VAL A 228 -12.49 -5.26 7.26
N TYR A 229 -12.78 -6.24 8.13
CA TYR A 229 -13.95 -7.11 8.02
C TYR A 229 -15.30 -6.37 8.24
N TRP A 230 -15.31 -5.26 8.98
CA TRP A 230 -16.52 -4.52 9.37
C TRP A 230 -16.96 -3.51 8.31
N GLU A 231 -17.43 -4.00 7.14
CA GLU A 231 -17.75 -3.16 5.99
C GLU A 231 -18.77 -2.04 6.28
N ASP A 232 -19.79 -2.29 7.11
CA ASP A 232 -20.82 -1.31 7.45
C ASP A 232 -20.27 -0.10 8.22
N GLU A 233 -19.34 -0.31 9.16
CA GLU A 233 -18.71 0.78 9.93
C GLU A 233 -17.83 1.65 9.03
N TRP A 234 -17.07 1.01 8.14
CA TRP A 234 -16.25 1.71 7.16
C TRP A 234 -17.10 2.48 6.14
N LEU A 235 -18.27 1.96 5.75
CA LEU A 235 -19.20 2.66 4.88
C LEU A 235 -19.74 3.91 5.56
N ALA A 236 -20.19 3.77 6.81
CA ALA A 236 -20.70 4.90 7.59
C ALA A 236 -19.63 5.99 7.77
N LEU A 237 -18.38 5.61 8.09
CA LEU A 237 -17.26 6.56 8.16
C LEU A 237 -17.00 7.21 6.80
N THR A 238 -16.95 6.42 5.72
CA THR A 238 -16.67 6.93 4.36
C THR A 238 -17.71 7.95 3.92
N MET A 239 -18.99 7.71 4.19
CA MET A 239 -20.06 8.67 3.89
C MET A 239 -19.87 10.00 4.64
N LYS A 240 -19.50 9.95 5.92
CA LYS A 240 -19.22 11.16 6.72
C LYS A 240 -17.99 11.92 6.20
N LEU A 241 -16.92 11.19 5.83
CA LEU A 241 -15.72 11.79 5.25
C LEU A 241 -16.02 12.44 3.88
N LEU A 242 -16.83 11.80 3.04
CA LEU A 242 -17.26 12.37 1.76
C LEU A 242 -18.15 13.61 1.95
N GLU A 243 -19.08 13.59 2.91
CA GLU A 243 -19.89 14.77 3.24
C GLU A 243 -19.02 15.95 3.71
N TYR A 244 -18.09 15.67 4.62
CA TYR A 244 -17.12 16.66 5.08
C TYR A 244 -16.26 17.20 3.94
N PHE A 245 -15.68 16.31 3.12
CA PHE A 245 -14.90 16.67 1.94
C PHE A 245 -15.70 17.57 0.99
N ASN A 246 -16.93 17.17 0.66
CA ASN A 246 -17.83 17.92 -0.22
C ASN A 246 -18.17 19.31 0.32
N SER A 247 -18.31 19.46 1.64
CA SER A 247 -18.58 20.76 2.27
C SER A 247 -17.36 21.70 2.26
N SER A 248 -16.15 21.16 2.11
CA SER A 248 -14.89 21.90 2.12
C SER A 248 -14.41 22.34 0.72
N LEU A 249 -15.15 21.99 -0.33
CA LEU A 249 -14.71 22.09 -1.73
C LEU A 249 -14.72 23.52 -2.32
N ASP A 250 -15.16 24.52 -1.55
CA ASP A 250 -15.38 25.90 -2.01
C ASP A 250 -14.10 26.73 -2.21
N TYR A 251 -12.91 26.17 -2.01
CA TYR A 251 -11.66 26.87 -2.25
C TYR A 251 -10.69 25.97 -3.02
N THR A 252 -10.15 26.49 -4.13
CA THR A 252 -9.07 25.92 -4.94
C THR A 252 -7.73 25.79 -4.19
N SER A 253 -7.75 25.88 -2.86
CA SER A 253 -6.57 25.78 -2.01
C SER A 253 -6.33 24.33 -1.59
N SER A 254 -5.10 23.87 -1.82
CA SER A 254 -4.50 22.64 -1.30
C SER A 254 -4.53 22.64 0.24
N ASP A 255 -5.65 22.28 0.85
CA ASP A 255 -5.69 22.08 2.29
C ASP A 255 -4.98 20.77 2.64
N GLN A 256 -4.15 20.82 3.69
CA GLN A 256 -3.37 19.69 4.18
C GLN A 256 -4.29 18.53 4.59
N GLU A 257 -5.47 18.85 5.13
CA GLU A 257 -6.49 17.87 5.50
C GLU A 257 -7.10 17.17 4.27
N GLN A 258 -7.44 17.92 3.22
CA GLN A 258 -7.99 17.35 1.98
C GLN A 258 -7.04 16.35 1.34
N LYS A 259 -5.73 16.61 1.38
CA LYS A 259 -4.72 15.66 0.90
C LYS A 259 -4.77 14.33 1.66
N ILE A 260 -4.91 14.38 3.00
CA ILE A 260 -5.02 13.16 3.80
C ILE A 260 -6.33 12.43 3.48
N LEU A 261 -7.45 13.14 3.33
CA LEU A 261 -8.74 12.54 2.97
C LEU A 261 -8.70 11.82 1.62
N ILE A 262 -8.10 12.42 0.60
CA ILE A 262 -7.88 11.74 -0.69
C ILE A 262 -7.00 10.50 -0.51
N GLY A 263 -5.98 10.58 0.36
CA GLY A 263 -5.15 9.43 0.68
C GLY A 263 -5.91 8.29 1.37
N ILE A 264 -6.83 8.61 2.28
CA ILE A 264 -7.75 7.63 2.88
C ILE A 264 -8.61 6.97 1.79
N PHE A 265 -9.18 7.77 0.88
CA PHE A 265 -9.96 7.23 -0.24
C PHE A 265 -9.12 6.30 -1.13
N CYS A 266 -7.86 6.65 -1.41
CA CYS A 266 -6.94 5.79 -2.14
C CYS A 266 -6.74 4.43 -1.47
N LEU A 267 -6.59 4.38 -0.14
CA LEU A 267 -6.41 3.12 0.59
C LEU A 267 -7.68 2.27 0.62
N ILE A 268 -8.86 2.88 0.77
CA ILE A 268 -10.15 2.17 0.67
C ILE A 268 -10.28 1.52 -0.72
N LEU A 269 -9.98 2.29 -1.78
CA LEU A 269 -9.96 1.78 -3.15
C LEU A 269 -8.91 0.68 -3.35
N HIS A 270 -7.74 0.81 -2.74
CA HIS A 270 -6.70 -0.21 -2.78
C HIS A 270 -7.17 -1.55 -2.19
N HIS A 271 -7.78 -1.53 -1.00
CA HIS A 271 -8.31 -2.74 -0.35
C HIS A 271 -9.45 -3.38 -1.16
N SER A 272 -10.26 -2.58 -1.84
CA SER A 272 -11.34 -3.09 -2.70
C SER A 272 -10.87 -3.87 -3.91
N ALA A 273 -9.66 -3.60 -4.43
CA ALA A 273 -9.06 -4.43 -5.47
C ALA A 273 -8.83 -5.88 -5.01
N SER A 274 -8.72 -6.12 -3.70
CA SER A 274 -8.65 -7.44 -3.06
C SER A 274 -10.02 -7.95 -2.55
N LYS A 275 -11.13 -7.34 -3.01
CA LYS A 275 -12.51 -7.69 -2.66
C LYS A 275 -12.93 -7.40 -1.21
N VAL A 276 -12.37 -6.37 -0.59
CA VAL A 276 -12.71 -5.91 0.77
C VAL A 276 -13.04 -4.41 0.75
N LEU A 277 -14.00 -3.91 1.53
CA LEU A 277 -14.52 -2.52 1.43
C LEU A 277 -15.15 -2.19 0.06
N ILE A 278 -15.99 -3.08 -0.45
CA ILE A 278 -16.63 -2.91 -1.76
C ILE A 278 -17.64 -1.76 -1.72
N GLU A 279 -18.55 -1.74 -0.75
CA GLU A 279 -19.56 -0.68 -0.63
C GLU A 279 -18.96 0.71 -0.32
N PRO A 280 -17.99 0.85 0.60
CA PRO A 280 -17.24 2.10 0.79
C PRO A 280 -16.58 2.60 -0.50
N ALA A 281 -15.94 1.71 -1.25
CA ALA A 281 -15.30 2.06 -2.51
C ALA A 281 -16.31 2.51 -3.58
N LYS A 282 -17.48 1.86 -3.68
CA LYS A 282 -18.58 2.33 -4.55
C LYS A 282 -19.00 3.76 -4.22
N ALA A 283 -19.15 4.07 -2.93
CA ALA A 283 -19.53 5.41 -2.48
C ALA A 283 -18.51 6.48 -2.91
N ILE A 284 -17.22 6.16 -2.84
CA ILE A 284 -16.12 7.05 -3.28
C ILE A 284 -16.16 7.25 -4.79
N ILE A 285 -16.18 6.16 -5.57
CA ILE A 285 -16.07 6.21 -7.02
C ILE A 285 -17.25 6.96 -7.66
N LEU A 286 -18.45 6.80 -7.11
CA LEU A 286 -19.68 7.41 -7.62
C LEU A 286 -19.97 8.81 -7.02
N ASN A 287 -19.05 9.36 -6.22
CA ASN A 287 -19.22 10.66 -5.61
C ASN A 287 -19.07 11.80 -6.64
N LYS A 288 -20.18 12.45 -7.00
CA LYS A 288 -20.20 13.49 -8.04
C LYS A 288 -19.25 14.67 -7.80
N PRO A 289 -19.15 15.26 -6.59
CA PRO A 289 -18.18 16.33 -6.36
C PRO A 289 -16.72 15.90 -6.55
N LEU A 290 -16.35 14.70 -6.08
CA LEU A 290 -15.01 14.15 -6.25
C LEU A 290 -14.68 13.88 -7.73
N VAL A 291 -15.65 13.38 -8.50
CA VAL A 291 -15.55 13.24 -9.96
C VAL A 291 -15.30 14.60 -10.62
N SER A 292 -16.13 15.60 -10.31
CA SER A 292 -16.00 16.95 -10.86
C SER A 292 -14.67 17.61 -10.49
N LEU A 293 -14.16 17.39 -9.29
CA LEU A 293 -12.85 17.88 -8.85
C LEU A 293 -11.72 17.22 -9.64
N THR A 294 -11.78 15.89 -9.78
CA THR A 294 -10.82 15.09 -10.54
C THR A 294 -10.75 15.58 -11.99
N ASP A 295 -11.90 15.72 -12.63
CA ASP A 295 -12.00 16.23 -14.00
C ASP A 295 -11.47 17.66 -14.11
N GLY A 296 -11.81 18.55 -13.17
CA GLY A 296 -11.33 19.93 -13.15
C GLY A 296 -9.80 20.03 -13.08
N ILE A 297 -9.17 19.28 -12.18
CA ILE A 297 -7.71 19.26 -12.01
C ILE A 297 -7.01 18.66 -13.23
N ILE A 298 -7.55 17.57 -13.79
CA ILE A 298 -6.99 16.95 -15.00
C ILE A 298 -7.09 17.90 -16.19
N GLN A 299 -8.24 18.55 -16.40
CA GLN A 299 -8.41 19.51 -17.48
C GLN A 299 -7.48 20.72 -17.31
N GLU A 300 -7.31 21.23 -16.10
CA GLU A 300 -6.36 22.31 -15.84
C GLU A 300 -4.92 21.86 -16.16
N ALA A 301 -4.50 20.69 -15.70
CA ALA A 301 -3.18 20.14 -15.99
C ALA A 301 -2.94 19.95 -17.50
N CYS A 302 -3.94 19.41 -18.20
CA CYS A 302 -3.94 19.25 -19.64
C CYS A 302 -3.85 20.60 -20.38
N ALA A 303 -4.57 21.62 -19.91
CA ALA A 303 -4.59 22.96 -20.49
C ALA A 303 -3.25 23.69 -20.36
N LYS A 304 -2.45 23.40 -19.31
CA LYS A 304 -1.09 23.94 -19.14
C LYS A 304 -0.13 23.50 -20.25
N GLY A 305 -0.37 22.38 -20.92
CA GLY A 305 0.45 21.90 -22.05
C GLY A 305 1.94 21.78 -21.66
N PRO A 306 2.90 22.27 -22.48
CA PRO A 306 4.33 22.20 -22.17
C PRO A 306 4.75 22.84 -20.85
N SER A 307 3.97 23.81 -20.33
CA SER A 307 4.29 24.47 -19.05
C SER A 307 4.07 23.54 -17.85
N LEU A 308 3.36 22.42 -18.03
CA LEU A 308 3.14 21.41 -16.98
C LEU A 308 4.45 20.85 -16.40
N LEU A 309 5.53 20.82 -17.20
CA LEU A 309 6.87 20.42 -16.74
C LEU A 309 7.37 21.23 -15.53
N GLN A 310 6.89 22.47 -15.36
CA GLN A 310 7.28 23.36 -14.26
C GLN A 310 6.54 23.06 -12.94
N TYR A 311 5.45 22.28 -13.01
CA TYR A 311 4.61 21.95 -11.86
C TYR A 311 5.00 20.58 -11.30
N ASN A 312 6.12 20.54 -10.59
CA ASN A 312 6.64 19.35 -9.93
C ASN A 312 5.95 19.09 -8.56
N GLN A 313 6.37 18.04 -7.85
CA GLN A 313 5.83 17.67 -6.54
C GLN A 313 5.97 18.77 -5.48
N GLU A 314 6.93 19.69 -5.63
CA GLU A 314 7.18 20.78 -4.68
C GLU A 314 6.21 21.95 -4.88
N THR A 315 5.52 22.02 -6.03
CA THR A 315 4.47 23.02 -6.26
C THR A 315 3.14 22.54 -5.69
N ASP A 316 2.36 23.44 -5.08
CA ASP A 316 1.06 23.10 -4.50
C ASP A 316 0.14 22.38 -5.48
N PHE A 317 0.05 22.91 -6.71
CA PHE A 317 -0.72 22.30 -7.79
C PHE A 317 -0.14 20.94 -8.23
N GLY A 318 1.18 20.84 -8.40
CA GLY A 318 1.81 19.60 -8.86
C GLY A 318 1.71 18.47 -7.85
N GLY A 319 1.91 18.75 -6.56
CA GLY A 319 1.70 17.79 -5.48
C GLY A 319 0.24 17.32 -5.40
N PHE A 320 -0.72 18.25 -5.48
CA PHE A 320 -2.14 17.91 -5.46
C PHE A 320 -2.57 17.09 -6.70
N MET A 321 -2.10 17.46 -7.89
CA MET A 321 -2.34 16.71 -9.13
C MET A 321 -1.80 15.27 -9.04
N ILE A 322 -0.58 15.08 -8.49
CA ILE A 322 -0.01 13.73 -8.31
C ILE A 322 -0.93 12.87 -7.44
N LEU A 323 -1.45 13.43 -6.35
CA LEU A 323 -2.38 12.75 -5.46
C LEU A 323 -3.72 12.42 -6.15
N ILE A 324 -4.27 13.34 -6.96
CA ILE A 324 -5.45 13.07 -7.79
C ILE A 324 -5.18 11.94 -8.80
N LEU A 325 -3.99 11.90 -9.41
CA LEU A 325 -3.63 10.79 -10.31
C LEU A 325 -3.48 9.45 -9.57
N GLN A 326 -3.00 9.46 -8.32
CA GLN A 326 -3.01 8.26 -7.47
C GLN A 326 -4.44 7.80 -7.19
N LEU A 327 -5.34 8.72 -6.85
CA LEU A 327 -6.77 8.42 -6.66
C LEU A 327 -7.37 7.77 -7.90
N VAL A 328 -7.11 8.33 -9.08
CA VAL A 328 -7.54 7.75 -10.36
C VAL A 328 -6.97 6.35 -10.56
N PHE A 329 -5.68 6.15 -10.30
CA PHE A 329 -5.05 4.82 -10.40
C PHE A 329 -5.75 3.78 -9.51
N PHE A 330 -5.96 4.09 -8.23
CA PHE A 330 -6.63 3.17 -7.31
C PHE A 330 -8.11 2.97 -7.68
N SER A 331 -8.78 4.01 -8.20
CA SER A 331 -10.15 3.92 -8.70
C SER A 331 -10.27 2.93 -9.86
N LEU A 332 -9.39 3.01 -10.88
CA LEU A 332 -9.40 2.09 -12.01
C LEU A 332 -9.25 0.62 -11.59
N ARG A 333 -8.37 0.35 -10.62
CA ARG A 333 -8.20 -1.01 -10.09
C ARG A 333 -9.41 -1.49 -9.28
N SER A 334 -9.99 -0.59 -8.49
CA SER A 334 -11.19 -0.84 -7.72
C SER A 334 -12.40 -1.13 -8.62
N LEU A 335 -12.59 -0.34 -9.68
CA LEU A 335 -13.65 -0.52 -10.68
C LEU A 335 -13.68 -1.93 -11.25
N HIS A 336 -12.52 -2.50 -11.56
CA HIS A 336 -12.43 -3.90 -12.02
C HIS A 336 -12.90 -4.91 -10.97
N ALA A 337 -12.60 -4.69 -9.68
CA ALA A 337 -13.08 -5.61 -8.64
C ALA A 337 -14.57 -5.48 -8.35
N ILE A 338 -15.15 -4.28 -8.50
CA ILE A 338 -16.50 -3.94 -8.07
C ILE A 338 -17.54 -4.12 -9.17
N LEU A 339 -17.23 -3.66 -10.39
CA LEU A 339 -18.21 -3.42 -11.46
C LEU A 339 -17.84 -4.11 -12.78
N ASP A 340 -16.90 -5.07 -12.77
CA ASP A 340 -16.37 -5.77 -13.97
C ASP A 340 -17.42 -6.16 -15.03
N PRO A 341 -18.57 -6.76 -14.68
CA PRO A 341 -19.54 -7.18 -15.69
C PRO A 341 -20.42 -6.04 -16.24
N SER A 342 -20.42 -4.86 -15.60
CA SER A 342 -21.33 -3.74 -15.92
C SER A 342 -20.66 -2.57 -16.64
N ILE A 343 -19.33 -2.47 -16.61
CA ILE A 343 -18.59 -1.34 -17.19
C ILE A 343 -18.17 -1.66 -18.61
N ASP A 344 -18.45 -0.75 -19.53
CA ASP A 344 -17.84 -0.75 -20.85
C ASP A 344 -16.52 0.01 -20.79
N TRP A 345 -15.40 -0.72 -20.66
CA TRP A 345 -14.08 -0.11 -20.56
C TRP A 345 -13.68 0.66 -21.81
N GLN A 346 -14.36 0.44 -22.93
CA GLN A 346 -14.13 1.19 -24.15
C GLN A 346 -14.64 2.64 -24.07
N GLU A 347 -15.46 3.01 -23.08
CA GLU A 347 -15.85 4.41 -22.83
C GLU A 347 -14.62 5.30 -22.54
N PHE A 348 -13.59 4.77 -21.86
CA PHE A 348 -12.35 5.49 -21.59
C PHE A 348 -11.48 5.74 -22.85
N LEU A 349 -11.76 5.02 -23.95
CA LEU A 349 -11.09 5.22 -25.25
C LEU A 349 -11.79 6.24 -26.14
N GLN A 350 -13.04 6.59 -25.89
CA GLN A 350 -13.78 7.47 -26.78
C GLN A 350 -13.31 8.91 -26.65
N HIS A 351 -13.03 9.56 -27.78
CA HIS A 351 -12.90 11.01 -27.85
C HIS A 351 -14.29 11.58 -28.08
N SER A 352 -15.00 11.96 -27.03
CA SER A 352 -16.25 12.70 -27.20
C SER A 352 -15.94 14.20 -27.33
N ASP A 353 -16.32 14.81 -28.44
CA ASP A 353 -16.39 16.29 -28.57
C ASP A 353 -17.38 16.91 -27.57
N ASN A 354 -18.27 16.07 -27.01
CA ASN A 354 -19.12 16.42 -25.90
C ASN A 354 -18.38 16.20 -24.59
N THR A 355 -18.33 17.24 -23.75
CA THR A 355 -17.96 17.20 -22.32
C THR A 355 -18.95 16.36 -21.51
N GLN A 356 -19.10 15.07 -21.84
CA GLN A 356 -19.74 14.12 -20.94
C GLN A 356 -18.69 13.65 -19.96
N PHE A 357 -18.79 14.19 -18.75
CA PHE A 357 -17.99 13.76 -17.60
C PHE A 357 -18.28 12.29 -17.31
N PHE A 358 -17.26 11.57 -16.85
CA PHE A 358 -17.46 10.20 -16.38
C PHE A 358 -18.48 10.21 -15.23
N SER A 359 -19.27 9.15 -15.11
CA SER A 359 -20.12 8.96 -13.92
C SER A 359 -19.32 8.46 -12.70
N VAL A 360 -18.03 8.17 -12.92
CA VAL A 360 -17.09 7.54 -11.98
C VAL A 360 -15.78 8.31 -11.94
N VAL A 361 -15.04 8.22 -10.83
CA VAL A 361 -13.68 8.76 -10.74
C VAL A 361 -12.78 8.02 -11.72
N GLY A 362 -12.37 8.68 -12.80
CA GLY A 362 -11.61 8.08 -13.88
C GLY A 362 -10.93 9.13 -14.75
N ILE A 363 -10.27 8.67 -15.82
CA ILE A 363 -9.57 9.55 -16.75
C ILE A 363 -9.59 8.93 -18.15
N PRO A 364 -9.83 9.72 -19.22
CA PRO A 364 -9.81 9.17 -20.57
C PRO A 364 -8.37 8.95 -21.04
N CYS A 365 -8.17 7.98 -21.93
CA CYS A 365 -6.85 7.66 -22.50
C CYS A 365 -6.19 8.88 -23.17
N HIS A 366 -6.99 9.78 -23.75
CA HIS A 366 -6.51 11.03 -24.35
C HIS A 366 -5.76 11.91 -23.34
N ASP A 367 -6.37 12.16 -22.18
CA ASP A 367 -5.81 13.05 -21.17
C ASP A 367 -4.62 12.40 -20.48
N LEU A 368 -4.65 11.08 -20.28
CA LEU A 368 -3.46 10.32 -19.88
C LEU A 368 -2.29 10.53 -20.83
N CYS A 369 -2.52 10.44 -22.15
CA CYS A 369 -1.49 10.67 -23.15
C CYS A 369 -0.94 12.11 -23.09
N ARG A 370 -1.81 13.12 -22.88
CA ARG A 370 -1.36 14.52 -22.70
C ARG A 370 -0.49 14.70 -21.47
N LEU A 371 -0.90 14.12 -20.34
CA LEU A 371 -0.13 14.13 -19.10
C LEU A 371 1.20 13.39 -19.23
N MET A 372 1.24 12.27 -19.94
CA MET A 372 2.48 11.54 -20.24
C MET A 372 3.42 12.33 -21.15
N HIS A 373 2.88 13.05 -22.13
CA HIS A 373 3.66 13.84 -23.06
C HIS A 373 4.30 15.06 -22.36
N PHE A 374 3.51 15.84 -21.63
CA PHE A 374 3.94 17.12 -21.05
C PHE A 374 4.28 17.09 -19.55
N GLY A 375 3.92 16.03 -18.81
CA GLY A 375 4.07 16.01 -17.36
C GLY A 375 5.52 15.82 -16.88
N PRO A 376 5.83 16.21 -15.64
CA PRO A 376 7.07 15.81 -14.98
C PRO A 376 7.07 14.31 -14.65
N TYR A 377 8.22 13.81 -14.21
CA TYR A 377 8.44 12.38 -14.00
C TYR A 377 7.35 11.64 -13.19
N PRO A 378 6.93 12.08 -11.98
CA PRO A 378 5.91 11.38 -11.20
C PRO A 378 4.56 11.28 -11.93
N VAL A 379 4.21 12.32 -12.69
CA VAL A 379 2.98 12.38 -13.49
C VAL A 379 3.04 11.38 -14.65
N LYS A 380 4.16 11.34 -15.39
CA LYS A 380 4.35 10.36 -16.47
C LYS A 380 4.24 8.93 -15.96
N LEU A 381 4.82 8.66 -14.78
CA LEU A 381 4.82 7.34 -14.19
C LEU A 381 3.40 6.88 -13.85
N ILE A 382 2.66 7.65 -13.04
CA ILE A 382 1.29 7.28 -12.66
C ILE A 382 0.38 7.23 -13.89
N ALA A 383 0.48 8.22 -14.80
CA ALA A 383 -0.34 8.24 -16.01
C ALA A 383 -0.07 7.04 -16.93
N SER A 384 1.20 6.66 -17.11
CA SER A 384 1.55 5.45 -17.89
C SER A 384 1.02 4.17 -17.24
N GLN A 385 0.97 4.13 -15.90
CA GLN A 385 0.42 3.00 -15.15
C GLN A 385 -1.10 2.92 -15.30
N CYS A 386 -1.82 4.05 -15.22
CA CYS A 386 -3.26 4.13 -15.47
C CYS A 386 -3.60 3.71 -16.91
N LEU A 387 -2.81 4.16 -17.89
CA LEU A 387 -2.99 3.79 -19.30
C LEU A 387 -2.83 2.28 -19.50
N LEU A 388 -1.81 1.69 -18.85
CA LEU A 388 -1.60 0.25 -18.89
C LEU A 388 -2.77 -0.53 -18.27
N GLU A 389 -3.27 -0.10 -17.11
CA GLU A 389 -4.44 -0.72 -16.47
C GLU A 389 -5.65 -0.68 -17.41
N LEU A 390 -5.98 0.49 -17.97
CA LEU A 390 -7.09 0.66 -18.91
C LEU A 390 -6.97 -0.23 -20.13
N LEU A 391 -5.83 -0.20 -20.82
CA LEU A 391 -5.62 -1.01 -22.02
C LEU A 391 -5.70 -2.50 -21.70
N THR A 392 -5.20 -2.93 -20.54
CA THR A 392 -5.33 -4.33 -20.08
C THR A 392 -6.80 -4.73 -19.98
N ARG A 393 -7.61 -3.92 -19.29
CA ARG A 393 -9.06 -4.19 -19.16
C ARG A 393 -9.80 -4.17 -20.47
N ILE A 394 -9.49 -3.21 -21.35
CA ILE A 394 -10.06 -3.14 -22.69
C ILE A 394 -9.71 -4.41 -23.49
N SER A 395 -8.44 -4.84 -23.43
CA SER A 395 -7.97 -6.03 -24.14
C SER A 395 -8.64 -7.30 -23.62
N ASP A 396 -8.75 -7.45 -22.29
CA ASP A 396 -9.41 -8.58 -21.65
C ASP A 396 -10.90 -8.64 -22.02
N GLN A 397 -11.62 -7.53 -21.83
CA GLN A 397 -13.05 -7.43 -22.17
C GLN A 397 -13.30 -7.70 -23.66
N ARG A 398 -12.41 -7.21 -24.53
CA ARG A 398 -12.48 -7.46 -25.96
C ARG A 398 -12.30 -8.94 -26.31
N SER A 399 -11.31 -9.59 -25.69
CA SER A 399 -11.04 -11.02 -25.90
C SER A 399 -12.21 -11.89 -25.42
N TYR A 400 -12.86 -11.51 -24.32
CA TYR A 400 -13.98 -12.23 -23.75
C TYR A 400 -15.28 -12.04 -24.55
N LEU A 401 -15.59 -10.80 -24.96
CA LEU A 401 -16.84 -10.46 -25.67
C LEU A 401 -16.74 -10.58 -27.19
N ASN A 402 -15.56 -10.83 -27.75
CA ASN A 402 -15.27 -10.71 -29.19
C ASN A 402 -15.74 -9.36 -29.77
N ALA A 403 -15.69 -8.30 -28.97
CA ALA A 403 -16.18 -6.99 -29.36
C ALA A 403 -15.21 -6.29 -30.33
N GLU A 404 -15.73 -5.45 -31.22
CA GLU A 404 -14.92 -4.52 -32.00
C GLU A 404 -14.50 -3.32 -31.15
N LEU A 405 -13.35 -2.72 -31.50
CA LEU A 405 -12.85 -1.51 -30.85
C LEU A 405 -13.65 -0.29 -31.32
N ARG A 406 -14.30 0.41 -30.39
CA ARG A 406 -15.10 1.64 -30.65
C ARG A 406 -14.22 2.89 -30.64
N CYS A 407 -13.22 2.93 -31.52
CA CYS A 407 -12.26 4.01 -31.60
C CYS A 407 -11.83 4.28 -33.04
N SER A 408 -11.60 5.55 -33.40
CA SER A 408 -11.12 5.89 -34.74
C SER A 408 -9.65 5.49 -34.91
N ALA A 409 -9.29 5.01 -36.11
CA ALA A 409 -7.90 4.66 -36.42
C ALA A 409 -6.94 5.87 -36.27
N GLN A 410 -7.42 7.09 -36.51
CA GLN A 410 -6.64 8.32 -36.32
C GLN A 410 -6.33 8.58 -34.85
N TYR A 411 -7.31 8.41 -33.96
CA TYR A 411 -7.10 8.58 -32.52
C TYR A 411 -6.14 7.51 -31.97
N MET A 412 -6.27 6.25 -32.40
CA MET A 412 -5.32 5.20 -32.02
C MET A 412 -3.89 5.52 -32.46
N LYS A 413 -3.70 6.09 -33.67
CA LYS A 413 -2.38 6.55 -34.12
C LYS A 413 -1.78 7.61 -33.19
N SER A 414 -2.60 8.53 -32.67
CA SER A 414 -2.14 9.55 -31.71
C SER A 414 -1.68 8.93 -30.39
N ILE A 415 -2.45 7.98 -29.84
CA ILE A 415 -2.06 7.24 -28.63
C ILE A 415 -0.75 6.49 -28.86
N ILE A 416 -0.65 5.74 -29.97
CA ILE A 416 0.54 4.98 -30.33
C ILE A 416 1.77 5.89 -30.43
N ALA A 417 1.66 7.05 -31.07
CA ALA A 417 2.78 7.98 -31.21
C ALA A 417 3.33 8.48 -29.87
N VAL A 418 2.45 8.75 -28.89
CA VAL A 418 2.87 9.15 -27.53
C VAL A 418 3.57 7.99 -26.81
N ILE A 419 3.02 6.78 -26.92
CA ILE A 419 3.58 5.59 -26.30
C ILE A 419 4.95 5.26 -26.92
N GLU A 420 5.06 5.22 -28.25
CA GLU A 420 6.31 4.95 -28.99
C GLU A 420 7.42 5.90 -28.57
N GLY A 421 7.12 7.20 -28.40
CA GLY A 421 8.10 8.18 -27.93
C GLY A 421 8.59 7.95 -26.50
N LEU A 422 7.79 7.28 -25.66
CA LEU A 422 8.11 7.03 -24.25
C LEU A 422 8.67 5.62 -23.98
N VAL A 423 8.61 4.70 -24.95
CA VAL A 423 9.33 3.41 -24.88
C VAL A 423 10.83 3.62 -24.73
N LEU A 424 11.36 4.71 -25.27
CA LEU A 424 12.77 5.09 -25.17
C LEU A 424 13.05 6.05 -23.99
N SER A 425 12.11 6.20 -23.05
CA SER A 425 12.28 7.03 -21.86
C SER A 425 13.51 6.62 -21.04
N GLN A 426 14.18 7.60 -20.43
CA GLN A 426 15.28 7.34 -19.49
C GLN A 426 14.79 6.66 -18.20
N ASP A 427 13.52 6.87 -17.85
CA ASP A 427 12.92 6.14 -16.75
C ASP A 427 12.44 4.76 -17.23
N SER A 428 13.02 3.71 -16.64
CA SER A 428 12.74 2.33 -17.01
C SER A 428 11.29 1.91 -16.74
N ARG A 429 10.64 2.45 -15.70
CA ARG A 429 9.26 2.07 -15.34
C ARG A 429 8.25 2.68 -16.31
N VAL A 430 8.44 3.95 -16.67
CA VAL A 430 7.65 4.59 -17.74
C VAL A 430 7.85 3.85 -19.06
N ALA A 431 9.11 3.55 -19.42
CA ALA A 431 9.43 2.79 -20.62
C ALA A 431 8.79 1.40 -20.63
N GLU A 432 8.81 0.67 -19.51
CA GLU A 432 8.16 -0.62 -19.36
C GLU A 432 6.64 -0.53 -19.52
N ASN A 433 6.00 0.42 -18.86
CA ASN A 433 4.55 0.62 -18.95
C ASN A 433 4.13 0.95 -20.39
N CYS A 434 4.83 1.88 -21.04
CA CYS A 434 4.62 2.21 -22.43
C CYS A 434 4.90 1.02 -23.36
N GLY A 435 5.96 0.26 -23.10
CA GLY A 435 6.31 -0.95 -23.83
C GLY A 435 5.22 -2.02 -23.78
N SER A 436 4.65 -2.26 -22.59
CA SER A 436 3.52 -3.16 -22.40
C SER A 436 2.25 -2.65 -23.09
N CYS A 437 1.96 -1.35 -22.99
CA CYS A 437 0.83 -0.72 -23.70
C CYS A 437 0.98 -0.90 -25.22
N LEU A 438 2.16 -0.62 -25.77
CA LEU A 438 2.44 -0.76 -27.19
C LEU A 438 2.30 -2.21 -27.65
N SER A 439 2.90 -3.15 -26.90
CA SER A 439 2.81 -4.58 -27.19
C SER A 439 1.36 -5.07 -27.23
N MET A 440 0.50 -4.54 -26.36
CA MET A 440 -0.92 -4.87 -26.31
C MET A 440 -1.69 -4.29 -27.50
N ILE A 441 -1.50 -3.00 -27.80
CA ILE A 441 -2.14 -2.34 -28.94
C ILE A 441 -1.68 -2.95 -30.27
N LEU A 442 -0.41 -3.34 -30.39
CA LEU A 442 0.09 -4.03 -31.59
C LEU A 442 -0.55 -5.41 -31.74
N GLY A 443 -0.81 -6.11 -30.64
CA GLY A 443 -1.54 -7.39 -30.66
C GLY A 443 -3.01 -7.28 -31.06
N TRP A 444 -3.58 -6.07 -31.10
CA TRP A 444 -4.95 -5.85 -31.57
C TRP A 444 -5.01 -5.92 -33.09
N GLU A 445 -5.49 -7.03 -33.66
CA GLU A 445 -5.47 -7.24 -35.13
C GLU A 445 -6.40 -6.28 -35.92
N LYS A 446 -7.41 -5.73 -35.26
CA LYS A 446 -8.45 -4.87 -35.87
C LYS A 446 -8.75 -3.66 -34.99
N PHE A 447 -8.92 -2.50 -35.61
CA PHE A 447 -9.43 -1.27 -34.99
C PHE A 447 -10.78 -0.92 -35.65
N GLY A 448 -11.88 -1.45 -35.08
CA GLY A 448 -13.19 -1.44 -35.72
C GLY A 448 -13.22 -2.33 -36.96
N SER A 449 -13.81 -1.84 -38.06
CA SER A 449 -13.86 -2.55 -39.35
C SER A 449 -12.57 -2.47 -40.17
N GLN A 450 -11.56 -1.73 -39.71
CA GLN A 450 -10.27 -1.57 -40.38
C GLN A 450 -9.22 -2.52 -39.79
N GLU A 451 -8.42 -3.16 -40.65
CA GLU A 451 -7.22 -3.89 -40.21
C GLU A 451 -6.27 -2.93 -39.49
N ASN A 452 -5.56 -3.44 -38.48
CA ASN A 452 -4.48 -2.71 -37.83
C ASN A 452 -3.28 -2.56 -38.80
N MET A 453 -3.37 -1.57 -39.68
CA MET A 453 -2.28 -1.17 -40.57
C MET A 453 -1.16 -0.44 -39.81
N VAL A 454 -1.42 0.01 -38.57
CA VAL A 454 -0.46 0.80 -37.78
C VAL A 454 0.74 -0.04 -37.37
N GLY A 455 0.51 -1.30 -36.96
CA GLY A 455 1.61 -2.23 -36.66
C GLY A 455 2.42 -2.64 -37.90
N ARG A 456 1.77 -2.72 -39.08
CA ARG A 456 2.43 -3.12 -40.33
C ARG A 456 3.33 -2.03 -40.91
N GLU A 457 2.96 -0.76 -40.77
CA GLU A 457 3.67 0.38 -41.37
C GLU A 457 4.43 1.26 -40.36
N SER A 458 4.44 0.94 -39.05
CA SER A 458 5.12 1.77 -38.05
C SER A 458 6.64 1.80 -38.27
N LYS A 459 7.13 2.98 -38.66
CA LYS A 459 8.57 3.27 -38.78
C LYS A 459 9.28 3.24 -37.42
N TRP A 460 8.56 3.58 -36.33
CA TRP A 460 9.09 3.56 -34.98
C TRP A 460 9.28 2.14 -34.47
N SER A 461 8.27 1.28 -34.62
CA SER A 461 8.40 -0.15 -34.31
C SER A 461 9.56 -0.77 -35.09
N ARG A 462 9.70 -0.44 -36.38
CA ARG A 462 10.84 -0.88 -37.19
C ARG A 462 12.18 -0.42 -36.60
N LEU A 463 12.31 0.86 -36.25
CA LEU A 463 13.53 1.41 -35.65
C LEU A 463 13.87 0.73 -34.30
N ILE A 464 12.88 0.52 -33.43
CA ILE A 464 13.06 -0.20 -32.16
C ILE A 464 13.55 -1.64 -32.43
N MET A 465 13.00 -2.31 -33.44
CA MET A 465 13.41 -3.67 -33.80
C MET A 465 14.81 -3.74 -34.42
N GLU A 466 15.17 -2.78 -35.27
CA GLU A 466 16.51 -2.67 -35.86
C GLU A 466 17.57 -2.45 -34.76
N GLU A 467 17.33 -1.51 -33.83
CA GLU A 467 18.21 -1.28 -32.68
C GLU A 467 18.29 -2.50 -31.76
N PHE A 468 17.18 -3.22 -31.56
CA PHE A 468 17.14 -4.46 -30.79
C PHE A 468 17.96 -5.58 -31.45
N ALA A 469 17.86 -5.73 -32.76
CA ALA A 469 18.65 -6.69 -33.50
C ALA A 469 20.16 -6.37 -33.40
N VAL A 470 20.55 -5.09 -33.47
CA VAL A 470 21.94 -4.66 -33.23
C VAL A 470 22.36 -4.95 -31.78
N ALA A 471 21.49 -4.73 -30.80
CA ALA A 471 21.77 -5.02 -29.39
C ALA A 471 22.05 -6.50 -29.11
N LEU A 472 21.34 -7.38 -29.82
CA LEU A 472 21.51 -8.82 -29.69
C LEU A 472 22.70 -9.37 -30.48
N THR A 473 23.02 -8.80 -31.64
CA THR A 473 24.13 -9.24 -32.52
C THR A 473 25.47 -8.61 -32.17
N ALA A 474 25.48 -7.41 -31.59
CA ALA A 474 26.70 -6.69 -31.22
C ALA A 474 26.48 -5.84 -29.95
N PRO A 475 26.43 -6.47 -28.76
CA PRO A 475 26.11 -5.79 -27.50
C PRO A 475 27.05 -4.62 -27.15
N GLY A 476 28.27 -4.59 -27.71
CA GLY A 476 29.24 -3.52 -27.50
C GLY A 476 29.05 -2.27 -28.37
N LEU A 477 28.12 -2.29 -29.33
CA LEU A 477 27.87 -1.18 -30.27
C LEU A 477 26.61 -0.36 -29.94
N THR A 478 25.82 -0.77 -28.94
CA THR A 478 24.55 -0.11 -28.63
C THR A 478 24.68 1.01 -27.63
N SER A 479 23.71 1.92 -27.68
CA SER A 479 23.59 2.99 -26.70
C SER A 479 23.32 2.41 -25.30
N LYS A 480 23.91 3.04 -24.27
CA LYS A 480 23.66 2.67 -22.85
C LYS A 480 22.18 2.74 -22.46
N SER A 481 21.37 3.53 -23.18
CA SER A 481 19.92 3.60 -22.98
C SER A 481 19.20 2.33 -23.43
N PHE A 482 19.64 1.69 -24.51
CA PHE A 482 18.93 0.56 -25.10
C PHE A 482 19.24 -0.78 -24.41
N SER A 483 20.41 -0.92 -23.77
CA SER A 483 20.76 -2.14 -23.02
C SER A 483 19.74 -2.47 -21.93
N ASN A 484 19.13 -1.45 -21.31
CA ASN A 484 18.09 -1.62 -20.29
C ASN A 484 16.69 -1.86 -20.88
N GLN A 485 16.52 -1.72 -22.20
CA GLN A 485 15.24 -1.78 -22.90
C GLN A 485 15.07 -3.07 -23.71
N GLN A 486 16.04 -4.00 -23.69
CA GLN A 486 15.98 -5.28 -24.40
C GLN A 486 14.72 -6.10 -24.06
N LYS A 487 14.32 -6.11 -22.78
CA LYS A 487 13.08 -6.76 -22.33
C LYS A 487 11.85 -6.17 -23.00
N ILE A 488 11.78 -4.85 -23.11
CA ILE A 488 10.65 -4.15 -23.72
C ILE A 488 10.60 -4.44 -25.22
N ALA A 489 11.75 -4.32 -25.90
CA ALA A 489 11.85 -4.60 -27.32
C ALA A 489 11.51 -6.07 -27.64
N SER A 490 11.94 -7.03 -26.82
CA SER A 490 11.58 -8.44 -27.00
C SER A 490 10.07 -8.66 -26.94
N ASN A 491 9.39 -8.02 -25.98
CA ASN A 491 7.93 -8.12 -25.87
C ASN A 491 7.19 -7.51 -27.07
N ILE A 492 7.68 -6.37 -27.58
CA ILE A 492 7.14 -5.76 -28.82
C ILE A 492 7.34 -6.70 -30.02
N ALA A 493 8.53 -7.30 -30.15
CA ALA A 493 8.85 -8.25 -31.21
C ALA A 493 7.89 -9.46 -31.19
N VAL A 494 7.68 -10.07 -30.01
CA VAL A 494 6.75 -11.19 -29.82
C VAL A 494 5.33 -10.78 -30.22
N SER A 495 4.85 -9.61 -29.80
CA SER A 495 3.51 -9.12 -30.19
C SER A 495 3.35 -8.97 -31.70
N LEU A 496 4.37 -8.46 -32.40
CA LEU A 496 4.33 -8.32 -33.86
C LEU A 496 4.39 -9.66 -34.58
N LEU A 497 5.17 -10.62 -34.08
CA LEU A 497 5.26 -11.96 -34.64
C LEU A 497 3.94 -12.75 -34.48
N LYS A 498 3.21 -12.51 -33.37
CA LYS A 498 1.92 -13.17 -33.09
C LYS A 498 0.78 -12.75 -34.02
N LEU A 499 0.91 -11.63 -34.74
CA LEU A 499 -0.08 -11.21 -35.73
C LEU A 499 -0.36 -12.32 -36.75
N SER A 500 -1.62 -12.43 -37.19
CA SER A 500 -2.03 -13.31 -38.28
C SER A 500 -1.22 -13.08 -39.56
N GLN A 501 -0.88 -11.82 -39.86
CA GLN A 501 0.06 -11.44 -40.90
C GLN A 501 1.21 -10.64 -40.30
N VAL A 502 2.39 -11.25 -40.29
CA VAL A 502 3.64 -10.63 -39.80
C VAL A 502 4.08 -9.53 -40.79
N PRO A 503 4.52 -8.34 -40.31
CA PRO A 503 5.00 -7.28 -41.19
C PRO A 503 6.20 -7.73 -42.05
N GLU A 504 6.19 -7.43 -43.35
CA GLU A 504 7.26 -7.84 -44.28
C GLU A 504 8.65 -7.32 -43.89
N TRP A 505 8.73 -6.10 -43.34
CA TRP A 505 10.01 -5.58 -42.88
C TRP A 505 10.57 -6.38 -41.69
N LEU A 506 9.70 -6.95 -40.85
CA LEU A 506 10.10 -7.77 -39.70
C LEU A 506 10.60 -9.15 -40.17
N THR A 507 9.94 -9.72 -41.19
CA THR A 507 10.40 -10.97 -41.81
C THR A 507 11.75 -10.79 -42.51
N SER A 508 11.99 -9.62 -43.12
CA SER A 508 13.28 -9.28 -43.71
C SER A 508 14.37 -9.01 -42.66
N LEU A 509 14.01 -8.55 -41.46
CA LEU A 509 14.95 -8.25 -40.39
C LEU A 509 15.46 -9.54 -39.74
N PHE A 510 14.57 -10.47 -39.41
CA PHE A 510 14.92 -11.77 -38.82
C PHE A 510 15.30 -12.80 -39.90
N ASP A 511 16.30 -12.48 -40.71
CA ASP A 511 16.86 -13.43 -41.66
C ASP A 511 17.77 -14.47 -40.97
N SER A 512 18.11 -15.53 -41.70
CA SER A 512 18.94 -16.62 -41.17
C SER A 512 20.32 -16.13 -40.69
N SER A 513 20.88 -15.09 -41.34
CA SER A 513 22.21 -14.56 -40.99
C SER A 513 22.18 -13.79 -39.67
N LEU A 514 21.14 -12.97 -39.47
CA LEU A 514 20.94 -12.18 -38.27
C LEU A 514 20.61 -13.09 -37.08
N ILE A 515 19.73 -14.08 -37.27
CA ILE A 515 19.40 -15.08 -36.24
C ILE A 515 20.67 -15.84 -35.84
N SER A 516 21.49 -16.27 -36.79
CA SER A 516 22.77 -16.93 -36.51
C SER A 516 23.71 -16.03 -35.70
N GLY A 517 23.79 -14.75 -36.07
CA GLY A 517 24.56 -13.75 -35.33
C GLY A 517 24.07 -13.53 -33.91
N VAL A 518 22.76 -13.48 -33.68
CA VAL A 518 22.18 -13.38 -32.34
C VAL A 518 22.50 -14.63 -31.52
N VAL A 519 22.20 -15.82 -32.04
CA VAL A 519 22.42 -17.09 -31.35
C VAL A 519 23.90 -17.27 -30.99
N GLY A 520 24.81 -16.86 -31.88
CA GLY A 520 26.26 -16.90 -31.63
C GLY A 520 26.75 -15.97 -30.50
N ASN A 521 26.00 -14.94 -30.14
CA ASN A 521 26.34 -13.99 -29.06
C ASN A 521 25.57 -14.25 -27.75
N LEU A 522 24.58 -15.14 -27.76
CA LEU A 522 23.88 -15.55 -26.55
C LEU A 522 24.75 -16.48 -25.71
N SER A 523 24.63 -16.34 -24.40
CA SER A 523 25.31 -17.15 -23.40
C SER A 523 24.36 -17.38 -22.23
N ALA A 524 24.62 -18.40 -21.41
CA ALA A 524 23.73 -18.71 -20.30
C ALA A 524 23.57 -17.57 -19.26
N ARG A 525 24.44 -16.55 -19.30
CA ARG A 525 24.38 -15.36 -18.44
C ARG A 525 23.49 -14.23 -18.95
N ASN A 526 23.16 -14.21 -20.25
CA ASN A 526 22.38 -13.12 -20.86
C ASN A 526 21.01 -13.58 -21.39
N VAL A 527 20.65 -14.85 -21.21
CA VAL A 527 19.32 -15.38 -21.56
C VAL A 527 18.32 -15.02 -20.48
N THR A 528 17.23 -14.36 -20.87
CA THR A 528 16.08 -14.03 -20.03
C THR A 528 14.82 -14.75 -20.53
N ALA A 529 13.77 -14.81 -19.71
CA ALA A 529 12.49 -15.39 -20.10
C ALA A 529 11.92 -14.73 -21.37
N ASP A 530 12.08 -13.42 -21.51
CA ASP A 530 11.63 -12.67 -22.69
C ASP A 530 12.39 -13.05 -23.96
N ILE A 531 13.69 -13.39 -23.87
CA ILE A 531 14.49 -13.86 -25.01
C ILE A 531 14.05 -15.28 -25.41
N VAL A 532 13.81 -16.17 -24.45
CA VAL A 532 13.30 -17.52 -24.74
C VAL A 532 11.97 -17.45 -25.48
N LYS A 533 11.05 -16.60 -24.99
CA LYS A 533 9.74 -16.38 -25.60
C LYS A 533 9.83 -15.83 -27.03
N LEU A 534 10.80 -14.95 -27.32
CA LEU A 534 11.07 -14.50 -28.69
C LEU A 534 11.45 -15.65 -29.61
N PHE A 535 12.35 -16.53 -29.18
CA PHE A 535 12.76 -17.68 -29.99
C PHE A 535 11.66 -18.73 -30.15
N SER A 536 10.82 -18.95 -29.12
CA SER A 536 9.61 -19.78 -29.25
C SER A 536 8.69 -19.26 -30.35
N GLU A 537 8.44 -17.95 -30.39
CA GLU A 537 7.57 -17.37 -31.42
C GLU A 537 8.21 -17.41 -32.81
N LEU A 538 9.53 -17.16 -32.92
CA LEU A 538 10.27 -17.33 -34.18
C LEU A 538 10.23 -18.78 -34.67
N MET A 539 10.28 -19.76 -33.78
CA MET A 539 10.13 -21.18 -34.10
C MET A 539 8.74 -21.47 -34.65
N THR A 540 7.70 -21.00 -33.94
CA THR A 540 6.30 -21.18 -34.31
C THR A 540 6.00 -20.62 -35.71
N LYS A 541 6.62 -19.48 -36.05
CA LYS A 541 6.49 -18.84 -37.36
C LYS A 541 7.47 -19.38 -38.42
N LYS A 542 8.25 -20.41 -38.10
CA LYS A 542 9.20 -21.11 -38.99
C LYS A 542 10.33 -20.23 -39.51
N TYR A 543 10.78 -19.26 -38.73
CA TYR A 543 11.97 -18.46 -39.04
C TYR A 543 13.28 -19.14 -38.61
N LEU A 544 13.21 -20.11 -37.69
CA LEU A 544 14.39 -20.85 -37.22
C LEU A 544 14.71 -22.05 -38.12
N THR A 545 15.98 -22.23 -38.44
CA THR A 545 16.49 -23.45 -39.08
C THR A 545 16.73 -24.55 -38.04
N GLN A 546 16.87 -25.81 -38.50
CA GLN A 546 17.19 -26.92 -37.59
C GLN A 546 18.49 -26.69 -36.81
N GLU A 547 19.49 -26.07 -37.44
CA GLU A 547 20.76 -25.73 -36.78
C GLU A 547 20.57 -24.70 -35.65
N HIS A 548 19.70 -23.70 -35.86
CA HIS A 548 19.34 -22.73 -34.84
C HIS A 548 18.64 -23.40 -33.65
N VAL A 549 17.67 -24.27 -33.92
CA VAL A 549 16.90 -24.97 -32.88
C VAL A 549 17.83 -25.83 -32.01
N VAL A 550 18.73 -26.60 -32.62
CA VAL A 550 19.71 -27.42 -31.87
C VAL A 550 20.65 -26.55 -31.02
N SER A 551 21.11 -25.42 -31.56
CA SER A 551 22.00 -24.51 -30.85
C SER A 551 21.31 -23.87 -29.64
N LEU A 552 20.08 -23.41 -29.81
CA LEU A 552 19.25 -22.86 -28.72
C LEU A 552 18.90 -23.92 -27.68
N HIS A 553 18.61 -25.15 -28.11
CA HIS A 553 18.32 -26.24 -27.19
C HIS A 553 19.51 -26.53 -26.27
N ASN A 554 20.72 -26.62 -26.83
CA ASN A 554 21.94 -26.78 -26.06
C ASN A 554 22.17 -25.60 -25.10
N LEU A 555 21.99 -24.36 -25.57
CA LEU A 555 22.14 -23.17 -24.75
C LEU A 555 21.15 -23.13 -23.57
N PHE A 556 19.86 -23.37 -23.82
CA PHE A 556 18.82 -23.36 -22.79
C PHE A 556 19.00 -24.51 -21.78
N GLN A 557 19.52 -25.66 -22.23
CA GLN A 557 19.89 -26.74 -21.31
C GLN A 557 21.05 -26.32 -20.38
N VAL A 558 22.04 -25.58 -20.88
CA VAL A 558 23.12 -25.01 -20.05
C VAL A 558 22.56 -23.96 -19.07
N CYS A 559 21.65 -23.09 -19.51
CA CYS A 559 20.97 -22.11 -18.65
C CYS A 559 20.24 -22.82 -17.50
N ARG A 560 19.44 -23.86 -17.83
CA ARG A 560 18.71 -24.66 -16.86
C ARG A 560 19.62 -25.26 -15.80
N ARG A 561 20.77 -25.84 -16.18
CA ARG A 561 21.76 -26.37 -15.23
C ARG A 561 22.31 -25.30 -14.29
N GLN A 562 22.67 -24.12 -14.81
CA GLN A 562 23.21 -23.03 -14.00
C GLN A 562 22.21 -22.48 -12.96
N VAL A 563 20.92 -22.42 -13.31
CA VAL A 563 19.87 -22.00 -12.36
C VAL A 563 19.75 -22.99 -11.19
N TYR A 564 19.80 -24.31 -11.45
CA TYR A 564 19.77 -25.33 -10.40
C TYR A 564 21.05 -25.35 -9.55
N GLU A 565 22.23 -25.11 -10.13
CA GLU A 565 23.50 -25.05 -9.41
C GLU A 565 23.64 -23.79 -8.55
N GLY A 566 23.14 -22.64 -9.02
CA GLY A 566 23.19 -21.36 -8.30
C GLY A 566 22.21 -21.23 -7.12
N SER A 567 21.04 -21.88 -7.22
CA SER A 567 19.98 -21.83 -6.19
C SER A 567 20.30 -22.66 -4.94
N CYS A 568 21.29 -23.57 -5.00
CA CYS A 568 21.70 -24.41 -3.88
C CYS A 568 22.57 -23.70 -2.81
N SER A 569 22.93 -22.43 -3.02
CA SER A 569 23.94 -21.72 -2.20
C SER A 569 23.47 -20.46 -1.46
N LYS A 570 22.20 -20.04 -1.58
CA LYS A 570 21.69 -18.78 -0.99
C LYS A 570 20.25 -18.87 -0.47
N SER A 571 19.98 -19.85 0.38
CA SER A 571 18.75 -19.92 1.17
C SER A 571 19.03 -19.50 2.62
N GLU A 572 19.46 -18.26 2.83
CA GLU A 572 19.28 -17.59 4.12
C GLU A 572 18.22 -16.51 3.89
N LEU A 573 17.00 -16.82 4.35
CA LEU A 573 15.87 -15.91 4.43
C LEU A 573 16.27 -14.68 5.24
N SER A 574 16.66 -13.60 4.57
CA SER A 574 16.49 -12.27 5.16
C SER A 574 15.03 -11.88 4.93
N GLU A 575 14.18 -12.18 5.90
CA GLU A 575 12.97 -11.38 6.12
C GLU A 575 13.43 -9.95 6.39
N GLN A 576 13.58 -9.15 5.33
CA GLN A 576 13.57 -7.71 5.48
C GLN A 576 12.17 -7.38 5.99
N LYS A 577 12.04 -7.25 7.31
CA LYS A 577 11.01 -6.39 7.89
C LYS A 577 11.17 -5.06 7.18
N ALA A 578 10.31 -4.81 6.19
CA ALA A 578 10.09 -3.44 5.73
C ALA A 578 9.78 -2.67 7.01
N GLU A 579 10.57 -1.66 7.34
CA GLU A 579 10.17 -0.70 8.35
C GLU A 579 8.77 -0.25 7.93
N GLU A 580 7.75 -0.62 8.70
CA GLU A 580 6.36 -0.22 8.46
C GLU A 580 6.31 1.29 8.76
N THR A 581 6.73 2.09 7.77
CA THR A 581 6.73 3.54 7.86
C THR A 581 5.30 4.05 7.79
N VAL A 582 4.87 4.73 8.85
CA VAL A 582 3.54 5.30 9.06
C VAL A 582 3.53 6.78 8.66
N ALA A 583 2.39 7.34 8.25
CA ALA A 583 2.31 8.75 7.88
C ALA A 583 2.15 9.65 9.12
N MET A 584 3.03 10.64 9.23
CA MET A 584 2.99 11.74 10.20
C MET A 584 2.62 13.08 9.56
N SER A 585 2.68 13.16 8.22
CA SER A 585 2.36 14.36 7.46
C SER A 585 1.63 14.04 6.13
N PRO A 586 0.95 15.01 5.52
CA PRO A 586 0.28 14.80 4.23
C PRO A 586 1.25 14.52 3.07
N ASP A 587 2.48 15.01 3.15
CA ASP A 587 3.52 14.71 2.16
C ASP A 587 3.97 13.24 2.27
N GLU A 588 4.06 12.72 3.49
CA GLU A 588 4.31 11.29 3.74
C GLU A 588 3.16 10.40 3.27
N VAL A 589 1.89 10.83 3.44
CA VAL A 589 0.73 10.15 2.85
C VAL A 589 0.92 9.96 1.34
N CYS A 590 1.24 11.04 0.62
CA CYS A 590 1.49 10.97 -0.82
C CYS A 590 2.65 10.03 -1.17
N ALA A 591 3.74 10.07 -0.39
CA ALA A 591 4.92 9.24 -0.60
C ALA A 591 4.66 7.75 -0.37
N LEU A 592 3.92 7.39 0.69
CA LEU A 592 3.53 6.01 0.99
C LEU A 592 2.60 5.45 -0.09
N LEU A 593 1.62 6.23 -0.53
CA LEU A 593 0.76 5.85 -1.66
C LEU A 593 1.56 5.69 -2.95
N PHE A 594 2.52 6.58 -3.22
CA PHE A 594 3.43 6.45 -4.35
C PHE A 594 4.24 5.15 -4.23
N GLY A 595 4.74 4.83 -3.04
CA GLY A 595 5.38 3.55 -2.72
C GLY A 595 4.51 2.35 -3.05
N ILE A 596 3.21 2.39 -2.73
CA ILE A 596 2.26 1.34 -3.11
C ILE A 596 2.12 1.22 -4.63
N VAL A 597 2.00 2.34 -5.36
CA VAL A 597 1.94 2.34 -6.84
C VAL A 597 3.20 1.70 -7.43
N LEU A 598 4.36 1.98 -6.85
CA LEU A 598 5.65 1.45 -7.28
C LEU A 598 5.85 -0.03 -6.94
N ASN A 599 5.46 -0.43 -5.72
CA ASN A 599 5.82 -1.73 -5.15
C ASN A 599 4.92 -2.88 -5.61
N GLN A 600 3.85 -2.60 -6.36
CA GLN A 600 2.91 -3.62 -6.82
C GLN A 600 3.46 -4.58 -7.89
N ARG A 601 4.64 -4.31 -8.45
CA ARG A 601 5.44 -5.31 -9.20
C ARG A 601 6.58 -5.93 -8.38
N THR A 602 6.85 -5.44 -7.18
CA THR A 602 7.96 -5.88 -6.31
C THR A 602 7.48 -6.54 -5.02
N ALA A 603 6.31 -7.18 -5.04
CA ALA A 603 5.96 -8.13 -4.00
C ALA A 603 6.88 -9.37 -4.14
N SER A 604 7.97 -9.38 -3.36
CA SER A 604 8.78 -10.52 -2.90
C SER A 604 9.33 -11.50 -3.97
N CYS A 605 10.66 -11.65 -4.00
CA CYS A 605 11.44 -12.63 -4.78
C CYS A 605 11.59 -12.38 -6.30
N THR A 606 12.08 -11.21 -6.72
CA THR A 606 12.37 -10.92 -8.14
C THR A 606 13.32 -11.93 -8.78
N LEU A 607 14.44 -12.26 -8.14
CA LEU A 607 15.45 -13.15 -8.74
C LEU A 607 14.97 -14.62 -8.84
N GLN A 608 14.26 -15.11 -7.82
CA GLN A 608 13.75 -16.48 -7.81
C GLN A 608 12.55 -16.64 -8.75
N MET A 609 11.66 -15.64 -8.83
CA MET A 609 10.51 -15.66 -9.73
C MET A 609 10.92 -15.45 -11.19
N GLU A 610 11.93 -14.62 -11.47
CA GLU A 610 12.54 -14.50 -12.81
C GLU A 610 13.22 -15.80 -13.23
N GLN A 611 13.93 -16.48 -12.33
CA GLN A 611 14.51 -17.80 -12.58
C GLN A 611 13.44 -18.87 -12.82
N GLN A 612 12.36 -18.88 -12.03
CA GLN A 612 11.24 -19.80 -12.24
C GLN A 612 10.52 -19.53 -13.57
N ASN A 613 10.28 -18.27 -13.91
CA ASN A 613 9.70 -17.89 -15.19
C ASN A 613 10.60 -18.30 -16.36
N LEU A 614 11.91 -18.08 -16.25
CA LEU A 614 12.88 -18.51 -17.26
C LEU A 614 12.82 -20.04 -17.46
N LEU A 615 12.81 -20.81 -16.38
CA LEU A 615 12.69 -22.27 -16.45
C LEU A 615 11.38 -22.70 -17.14
N ARG A 616 10.26 -22.05 -16.79
CA ARG A 616 8.96 -22.33 -17.42
C ARG A 616 8.97 -22.08 -18.93
N GLU A 617 9.50 -20.94 -19.38
CA GLU A 617 9.58 -20.62 -20.81
C GLU A 617 10.53 -21.58 -21.55
N ILE A 618 11.63 -22.02 -20.92
CA ILE A 618 12.52 -23.04 -21.49
C ILE A 618 11.78 -24.37 -21.68
N ASP A 619 11.00 -24.80 -20.70
CA ASP A 619 10.24 -26.04 -20.80
C ASP A 619 9.16 -25.95 -21.90
N LEU A 620 8.50 -24.80 -22.07
CA LEU A 620 7.56 -24.55 -23.17
C LEU A 620 8.25 -24.63 -24.53
N PHE A 621 9.43 -24.01 -24.68
CA PHE A 621 10.23 -24.08 -25.91
C PHE A 621 10.56 -25.53 -26.29
N PHE A 622 10.91 -26.38 -25.31
CA PHE A 622 11.17 -27.80 -25.57
C PHE A 622 9.92 -28.56 -25.99
N GLN A 623 8.77 -28.29 -25.36
CA GLN A 623 7.50 -28.90 -25.74
C GLN A 623 7.12 -28.55 -27.19
N GLU A 624 7.22 -27.28 -27.58
CA GLU A 624 6.95 -26.82 -28.95
C GLU A 624 7.89 -27.47 -29.96
N SER A 625 9.18 -27.60 -29.65
CA SER A 625 10.14 -28.26 -30.53
C SER A 625 9.83 -29.73 -30.78
N SER A 626 9.24 -30.43 -29.81
CA SER A 626 8.88 -31.85 -29.91
C SER A 626 7.56 -32.12 -30.64
N GLN A 627 6.69 -31.11 -30.77
CA GLN A 627 5.43 -31.21 -31.52
C GLN A 627 5.58 -30.88 -33.01
N GLY A 628 6.73 -30.30 -33.40
CA GLY A 628 7.07 -29.95 -34.78
C GLY A 628 7.82 -31.02 -35.57
N GLU A 629 8.09 -32.19 -34.98
CA GLU A 629 8.69 -33.37 -35.65
C GLU A 629 7.65 -34.25 -36.37
#